data_AF-A0A965P5W1-F1
#
_entry.id   AF-A0A965P5W1-F1
#
_cell.length_a   1.000
_cell.length_b   1.000
_cell.length_c   1.000
_cell.angle_alpha   90.00
_cell.angle_beta   90.00
_cell.angle_gamma   90.00
#
_symmetry.space_group_name_H-M   'P 1'
#
loop_
_entity.id
_entity.type
_entity.pdbx_description
1 polymer ?
#
loop_
_entity_poly.entity_id
_entity_poly.type
_entity_poly.pdbx_seq_one_letter_code
_entity_poly.pdbx_strand_id
1 'polypeptide(L)' 'MNDKMKITIRSYDTEVSVEMPNDSGIEDIIQAIRGMLLTANFHIELIDRFISVEGNITPIS' A
#
# COMPACT_ATOMS: atom_id res chain seq x y z
N MET A 1 -23.02 -6.42 -8.03
CA MET A 1 -21.68 -6.42 -8.65
C MET A 1 -20.69 -6.44 -7.51
N ASN A 2 -19.71 -7.34 -7.52
CA ASN A 2 -18.61 -7.23 -6.56
C ASN A 2 -17.70 -6.13 -7.10
N ASP A 3 -17.96 -4.91 -6.64
CA ASP A 3 -17.11 -3.78 -7.03
C ASP A 3 -15.71 -4.04 -6.45
N LYS A 4 -14.70 -3.92 -7.29
CA LYS A 4 -13.31 -4.16 -6.93
C LYS A 4 -12.53 -2.86 -6.97
N MET A 5 -11.60 -2.74 -6.03
CA MET A 5 -10.57 -1.72 -6.03
C MET A 5 -9.32 -2.27 -6.71
N LYS A 6 -8.63 -1.42 -7.48
CA LYS A 6 -7.29 -1.71 -8.00
C LYS A 6 -6.29 -0.73 -7.39
N ILE A 7 -5.30 -1.25 -6.68
CA ILE A 7 -4.17 -0.47 -6.15
C ILE A 7 -2.98 -0.70 -7.08
N THR A 8 -2.25 0.37 -7.42
CA THR A 8 -1.05 0.29 -8.28
C THR A 8 0.08 1.10 -7.68
N ILE A 9 1.26 0.47 -7.56
CA ILE A 9 2.51 1.13 -7.18
C ILE A 9 3.40 1.15 -8.43
N ARG A 10 3.90 2.34 -8.78
CA ARG A 10 4.83 2.53 -9.88
C ARG A 10 6.11 3.16 -9.36
N SER A 11 7.25 2.51 -9.63
CA SER A 11 8.59 2.93 -9.24
C SER A 11 9.52 2.75 -10.43
N TYR A 12 9.91 3.84 -11.10
CA TYR A 12 10.74 3.84 -12.31
C TYR A 12 10.23 2.87 -13.39
N ASP A 13 10.91 1.75 -13.57
CA ASP A 13 10.63 0.68 -14.55
C ASP A 13 9.74 -0.44 -13.99
N THR A 14 9.40 -0.38 -12.70
CA THR A 14 8.63 -1.39 -11.98
C THR A 14 7.19 -0.92 -11.74
N GLU A 15 6.22 -1.73 -12.14
CA GLU A 15 4.81 -1.54 -11.85
C GLU A 15 4.23 -2.80 -11.20
N VAL A 16 3.60 -2.63 -10.03
CA VAL A 16 2.90 -3.71 -9.32
C VAL A 16 1.46 -3.27 -9.10
N SER A 17 0.51 -4.14 -9.44
CA SER A 17 -0.91 -3.91 -9.21
C SER A 17 -1.54 -5.07 -8.44
N VAL A 18 -2.53 -4.76 -7.61
CA VAL A 18 -3.38 -5.76 -6.94
C VAL A 18 -4.84 -5.36 -7.09
N GLU A 19 -5.71 -6.35 -7.29
CA GLU A 19 -7.16 -6.19 -7.20
C GLU A 19 -7.65 -6.75 -5.87
N MET A 20 -8.55 -6.02 -5.22
CA MET A 20 -9.17 -6.44 -3.96
C MET A 20 -10.64 -6.00 -3.89
N PRO A 21 -11.44 -6.61 -3.00
CA PRO A 21 -12.81 -6.15 -2.76
C PRO A 21 -12.86 -4.67 -2.33
N ASN A 22 -13.87 -3.91 -2.77
CA ASN A 22 -14.04 -2.51 -2.36
C ASN A 22 -14.37 -2.35 -0.86
N ASP A 23 -14.88 -3.39 -0.22
CA ASP A 23 -15.21 -3.44 1.20
C ASP A 23 -14.05 -3.93 2.08
N SER A 24 -12.84 -4.10 1.52
CA SER A 24 -11.64 -4.42 2.29
C SER A 24 -11.35 -3.38 3.37
N GLY A 25 -11.03 -3.86 4.58
CA GLY A 25 -10.68 -3.01 5.70
C GLY A 25 -9.33 -2.31 5.50
N ILE A 26 -9.09 -1.24 6.25
CA ILE A 26 -7.82 -0.48 6.17
C ILE A 26 -6.59 -1.36 6.46
N GLU A 27 -6.72 -2.34 7.35
CA GLU A 27 -5.64 -3.29 7.66
C GLU A 27 -5.30 -4.18 6.45
N ASP A 28 -6.30 -4.70 5.73
CA ASP A 28 -6.11 -5.50 4.53
C ASP A 28 -5.44 -4.68 3.41
N ILE A 29 -5.85 -3.42 3.27
CA ILE A 29 -5.27 -2.47 2.32
C ILE A 29 -3.79 -2.23 2.65
N ILE A 30 -3.45 -1.98 3.92
CA ILE A 30 -2.06 -1.79 4.36
C ILE A 30 -1.22 -3.05 4.11
N GLN A 31 -1.75 -4.23 4.41
CA GLN A 31 -1.05 -5.50 4.15
C GLN A 31 -0.80 -5.74 2.67
N ALA A 32 -1.76 -5.40 1.80
CA ALA A 32 -1.56 -5.49 0.37
C ALA A 32 -0.47 -4.53 -0.12
N ILE A 33 -0.48 -3.27 0.34
CA ILE A 33 0.57 -2.29 0.03
C ILE A 33 1.95 -2.79 0.49
N ARG A 34 2.05 -3.38 1.68
CA ARG A 34 3.29 -4.03 2.17
C ARG A 34 3.77 -5.11 1.21
N GLY A 35 2.90 -6.04 0.82
CA GLY A 35 3.25 -7.11 -0.11
C GLY A 35 3.68 -6.58 -1.49
N MET A 36 3.04 -5.52 -1.97
CA MET A 36 3.39 -4.88 -3.25
C MET A 36 4.77 -4.21 -3.18
N LEU A 37 5.08 -3.50 -2.09
CA LEU A 37 6.39 -2.86 -1.89
C LEU A 37 7.51 -3.89 -1.78
N LEU A 38 7.28 -5.01 -1.07
CA LEU A 38 8.24 -6.11 -1.01
C LEU A 38 8.48 -6.74 -2.39
N THR A 39 7.41 -6.90 -3.19
CA THR A 39 7.50 -7.40 -4.57
C THR A 39 8.30 -6.46 -5.47
N ALA A 40 8.16 -5.15 -5.28
CA ALA A 40 8.94 -4.12 -5.95
C ALA A 40 10.36 -3.93 -5.34
N ASN A 41 10.81 -4.88 -4.51
CA ASN A 41 12.16 -4.94 -3.92
C ASN A 41 12.51 -3.74 -3.01
N PHE A 42 11.52 -3.14 -2.35
CA PHE A 42 11.76 -2.14 -1.31
C PHE A 42 12.26 -2.79 -0.02
N HIS A 43 13.15 -2.12 0.71
CA HIS A 43 13.66 -2.59 1.99
C HIS A 43 12.58 -2.58 3.08
N ILE A 44 12.40 -3.72 3.77
CA ILE A 44 11.35 -3.93 4.77
C ILE A 44 11.35 -2.89 5.89
N GLU A 45 12.54 -2.46 6.35
CA GLU A 45 12.69 -1.45 7.40
C GLU A 45 12.15 -0.07 6.99
N LEU A 46 12.25 0.27 5.70
CA LEU A 46 11.73 1.53 5.16
C LEU A 46 10.21 1.47 4.95
N ILE A 47 9.69 0.30 4.58
CA ILE A 47 8.24 0.05 4.46
C ILE A 47 7.55 0.22 5.81
N ASP A 48 8.09 -0.40 6.86
CA ASP A 48 7.52 -0.32 8.20
C ASP A 48 7.60 1.09 8.78
N ARG A 49 8.67 1.83 8.48
CA ARG A 49 8.78 3.24 8.85
C ARG A 49 7.76 4.11 8.12
N PHE A 50 7.55 3.91 6.81
CA PHE A 50 6.56 4.67 6.04
C PHE A 50 5.14 4.46 6.59
N ILE A 51 4.76 3.21 6.83
CA ILE A 51 3.44 2.86 7.36
C ILE A 51 3.23 3.39 8.79
N SER A 52 4.28 3.37 9.62
CA SER A 52 4.23 3.88 11.00
C SER A 52 4.21 5.42 11.08
N VAL A 53 4.91 6.12 10.17
CA VAL A 53 5.00 7.59 10.16
C VAL A 53 3.72 8.24 9.62
N GLU A 54 3.04 7.63 8.64
CA GLU A 54 1.82 8.21 8.09
C GLU A 54 0.56 8.02 8.97
N GLY A 55 0.60 7.11 9.94
CA GLY A 55 -0.47 6.95 10.94
C GLY A 55 -0.54 8.07 11.99
N ASN A 56 0.42 9.01 11.98
CA ASN A 56 0.59 10.08 12.98
C ASN A 56 0.81 11.47 12.36
N ILE A 57 0.37 11.70 11.11
CA ILE A 57 0.46 13.03 10.49
C ILE A 57 -0.67 13.90 11.03
N THR A 58 -0.35 14.77 11.99
CA THR A 58 -1.17 15.96 12.25
C THR A 58 -1.19 16.80 10.97
N PRO A 59 -2.36 17.17 10.41
CA PRO A 59 -2.39 18.07 9.27
C PRO A 59 -1.66 19.36 9.64
N ILE A 60 -0.73 19.80 8.79
CA ILE A 60 -0.15 21.13 8.92
C ILE A 60 -1.24 22.10 8.43
N SER A 61 -1.79 22.86 9.38
CA SER A 61 -2.71 23.99 9.15
C SER A 61 -2.09 25.11 8.33
#